data_AF-A0A7V5M6Q0-F1
#
_entry.id   AF-A0A7V5M6Q0-F1
#
_cell.length_a   1.000
_cell.length_b   1.000
_cell.length_c   1.000
_cell.angle_alpha   90.00
_cell.angle_beta   90.00
_cell.angle_gamma   90.00
#
_symmetry.space_group_name_H-M   'P 1'
#
loop_
_entity.id
_entity.type
_entity.pdbx_description
1 polymer ?
#
loop_
_entity_poly.entity_id
_entity_poly.type
_entity_poly.pdbx_seq_one_letter_code
_entity_poly.pdbx_strand_id
1 'polypeptide(L)'
;MFRLKEKVIQKLVRKPSPIFIKRRVFRFQQLTKNYGKILELLSDLIEKQGGEFIFDKQYFIAHNTKLWDLTEIIIYDLNVLSERQHLEFYEQLDQFKRETKELISGRPVFSQGEMVIPFSAAANKKFLILHLGSENAALLAIHQRLGVLIPEGFAITYSAYQQIIESNRLSEVIQSAVDKFQKNDPLATQELLTLQEKLRSAVIPSELRGEIHQVLNDITEKVGNDFLFTIDFSIRGKSLTSKDRGIDFTQTITNVQPERLFDLYRERIVN
;
A
#
# COMPACT_ATOMS: atom_id res chain seq x y z
N MET A 1 -3.59 55.85 53.11
CA MET A 1 -4.68 54.89 52.80
C MET A 1 -4.15 53.87 51.78
N PHE A 2 -3.69 52.73 52.30
CA PHE A 2 -3.41 51.41 51.70
C PHE A 2 -3.17 51.26 50.18
N ARG A 3 -1.88 51.26 49.78
CA ARG A 3 -1.34 50.52 48.62
C ARG A 3 -1.23 49.03 48.98
N LEU A 4 -2.28 48.23 48.71
CA LEU A 4 -2.27 46.80 49.06
C LEU A 4 -2.99 45.90 48.04
N LYS A 5 -2.91 46.20 46.74
CA LYS A 5 -3.54 45.35 45.70
C LYS A 5 -2.63 44.75 44.64
N GLU A 6 -1.37 45.18 44.50
CA GLU A 6 -0.50 44.62 43.45
C GLU A 6 0.36 43.42 43.89
N LYS A 7 0.63 43.24 45.19
CA LYS A 7 1.44 42.12 45.68
C LYS A 7 0.71 40.78 45.83
N VAL A 8 -0.62 40.76 45.69
CA VAL A 8 -1.42 39.54 45.92
C VAL A 8 -1.73 38.79 44.61
N ILE A 9 -1.73 39.47 43.46
CA ILE A 9 -2.07 38.83 42.18
C ILE A 9 -0.87 38.07 41.56
N GLN A 10 0.37 38.38 41.95
CA GLN A 10 1.56 37.62 41.51
C GLN A 10 1.73 36.24 42.18
N LYS A 11 0.79 35.80 43.05
CA LYS A 11 0.97 34.59 43.88
C LYS A 11 0.00 33.43 43.60
N LEU A 12 -0.64 33.38 42.43
CA LEU A 12 -1.51 32.26 42.04
C LEU A 12 -1.21 31.64 40.67
N VAL A 13 -0.03 31.86 40.09
CA VAL A 13 0.53 30.85 39.18
C VAL A 13 1.09 29.75 40.07
N ARG A 14 0.25 28.77 40.42
CA ARG A 14 0.69 27.59 41.19
C ARG A 14 1.86 26.96 40.44
N LYS A 15 3.08 27.13 40.96
CA LYS A 15 4.25 26.40 40.46
C LYS A 15 3.88 24.91 40.44
N PRO A 16 4.03 24.22 39.30
CA PRO A 16 3.66 22.82 39.23
C PRO A 16 4.40 22.05 40.32
N SER A 17 3.67 21.17 41.01
CA SER A 17 4.24 20.35 42.08
C SER A 17 5.51 19.64 41.59
N PRO A 18 6.59 19.53 42.38
CA PRO A 18 7.79 18.79 41.99
C PRO A 18 7.47 17.35 41.53
N ILE A 19 6.42 16.75 42.09
CA ILE A 19 5.92 15.42 41.70
C ILE A 19 5.35 15.44 40.27
N PHE A 20 4.63 16.50 39.90
CA PHE A 20 4.06 16.68 38.56
C PHE A 20 5.16 16.86 37.51
N ILE A 21 6.18 17.67 37.79
CA ILE A 21 7.34 17.86 36.90
C ILE A 21 8.11 16.54 36.74
N LYS A 22 8.42 15.85 37.84
CA LYS A 22 9.08 14.53 37.79
C LYS A 22 8.29 13.52 36.96
N ARG A 23 6.97 13.49 37.09
CA ARG A 23 6.10 12.61 36.30
C ARG A 23 6.15 12.95 34.81
N ARG A 24 6.11 14.24 34.43
CA ARG A 24 6.22 14.64 33.02
C ARG A 24 7.60 14.35 32.45
N VAL A 25 8.67 14.63 33.18
CA VAL A 25 10.05 14.30 32.74
C VAL A 25 10.19 12.79 32.55
N PHE A 26 9.70 11.98 33.48
CA PHE A 26 9.71 10.52 33.34
C PHE A 26 8.94 10.06 32.10
N ARG A 27 7.74 10.60 31.86
CA ARG A 27 6.91 10.25 30.69
C ARG A 27 7.57 10.66 29.37
N PHE A 28 8.22 11.82 29.33
CA PHE A 28 8.99 12.26 28.18
C PHE A 28 10.17 11.32 27.90
N GLN A 29 10.90 10.90 28.94
CA GLN A 29 11.99 9.92 28.78
C GLN A 29 11.49 8.56 28.28
N GLN A 30 10.33 8.09 28.77
CA GLN A 30 9.71 6.86 28.27
C GLN A 30 9.30 6.98 26.80
N LEU A 31 8.67 8.10 26.42
CA LEU A 31 8.30 8.39 25.04
C LEU A 31 9.51 8.32 24.12
N THR A 32 10.59 9.05 24.43
CA THR A 32 11.81 9.05 23.61
C THR A 32 12.46 7.67 23.54
N LYS A 33 12.48 6.92 24.66
CA LYS A 33 13.02 5.56 24.70
C LYS A 33 12.20 4.60 23.82
N ASN A 34 10.88 4.66 23.89
CA ASN A 34 10.01 3.79 23.11
C ASN A 34 10.02 4.16 21.62
N TYR A 35 10.15 5.45 21.30
CA TYR A 35 10.38 5.90 19.93
C TYR A 35 11.69 5.35 19.35
N GLY A 36 12.78 5.34 20.15
CA GLY A 36 14.03 4.69 19.76
C GLY A 36 13.86 3.20 19.42
N LYS A 37 13.10 2.45 20.23
CA LYS A 37 12.79 1.04 19.95
C LYS A 37 11.97 0.84 18.68
N ILE A 38 11.06 1.77 18.35
CA ILE A 38 10.34 1.73 17.08
C ILE A 38 11.32 1.86 15.92
N LEU A 39 12.27 2.80 15.99
CA LEU A 39 13.29 2.95 14.95
C LEU A 39 14.15 1.69 14.81
N GLU A 40 14.56 1.07 15.92
CA GLU A 40 15.30 -0.21 15.90
C GLU A 40 14.49 -1.32 15.22
N LEU A 41 13.20 -1.46 15.53
CA LEU A 41 12.30 -2.43 14.89
C LEU A 41 12.15 -2.17 13.38
N LEU A 42 12.04 -0.90 12.98
CA LEU A 42 11.94 -0.53 11.57
C LEU A 42 13.26 -0.78 10.83
N SER A 43 14.40 -0.48 11.44
CA SER A 43 15.72 -0.80 10.88
C SER A 43 15.89 -2.31 10.68
N ASP A 44 15.52 -3.12 11.67
CA ASP A 44 15.60 -4.58 11.58
C ASP A 44 14.68 -5.14 10.47
N LEU A 45 13.48 -4.56 10.30
CA LEU A 45 12.59 -4.90 9.19
C LEU A 45 13.18 -4.53 7.82
N ILE A 46 13.83 -3.37 7.69
CA ILE A 46 14.47 -2.92 6.46
C ILE A 46 15.67 -3.81 6.10
N GLU A 47 16.51 -4.16 7.07
CA GLU A 47 17.65 -5.07 6.85
C GLU A 47 17.18 -6.44 6.35
N LYS A 48 16.11 -6.98 6.95
CA LYS A 48 15.58 -8.31 6.60
C LYS A 48 14.72 -8.31 5.33
N GLN A 49 14.34 -7.14 4.82
CA GLN A 49 13.78 -6.99 3.48
C GLN A 49 14.81 -7.35 2.38
N GLY A 50 16.12 -7.34 2.70
CA GLY A 50 17.22 -7.58 1.77
C GLY A 50 17.38 -9.02 1.25
N GLY A 51 16.60 -9.99 1.75
CA GLY A 51 16.53 -11.35 1.20
C GLY A 51 17.49 -12.39 1.82
N GLU A 52 18.33 -12.01 2.79
CA GLU A 52 19.20 -12.98 3.50
C GLU A 52 18.50 -13.74 4.63
N PHE A 53 17.25 -13.38 4.98
CA PHE A 53 16.50 -13.95 6.10
C PHE A 53 15.17 -14.55 5.66
N ILE A 54 14.74 -15.63 6.33
CA ILE A 54 13.43 -16.27 6.12
C ILE A 54 12.36 -15.31 6.66
N PHE A 55 11.84 -14.47 5.77
CA PHE A 55 10.76 -13.52 6.06
C PHE A 55 9.41 -14.25 6.06
N ASP A 56 9.09 -14.95 7.15
CA ASP A 56 7.83 -15.66 7.28
C ASP A 56 6.68 -14.77 7.83
N LYS A 57 5.44 -15.21 7.63
CA LYS A 57 4.24 -14.47 8.07
C LYS A 57 4.20 -14.28 9.59
N GLN A 58 4.75 -15.21 10.37
CA GLN A 58 4.75 -15.13 11.83
C GLN A 58 5.73 -14.08 12.32
N TYR A 59 6.89 -13.96 11.68
CA TYR A 59 7.88 -12.93 11.89
C TYR A 59 7.27 -11.53 11.71
N PHE A 60 6.57 -11.32 10.60
CA PHE A 60 5.91 -10.05 10.29
C PHE A 60 4.77 -9.73 11.27
N ILE A 61 3.97 -10.73 11.66
CA ILE A 61 2.95 -10.59 12.70
C ILE A 61 3.58 -10.16 14.02
N ALA A 62 4.65 -10.84 14.46
CA ALA A 62 5.32 -10.55 15.72
C ALA A 62 5.93 -9.14 15.76
N HIS A 63 6.50 -8.66 14.64
CA HIS A 63 7.06 -7.31 14.55
C HIS A 63 5.98 -6.24 14.56
N ASN A 64 4.89 -6.44 13.81
CA ASN A 64 3.76 -5.51 13.84
C ASN A 64 3.13 -5.42 15.24
N THR A 65 2.93 -6.55 15.93
CA THR A 65 2.43 -6.53 17.31
C THR A 65 3.31 -5.68 18.22
N LYS A 66 4.65 -5.87 18.17
CA LYS A 66 5.57 -5.05 18.97
C LYS A 66 5.53 -3.56 18.60
N LEU A 67 5.44 -3.25 17.30
CA LEU A 67 5.32 -1.88 16.80
C LEU A 67 4.05 -1.22 17.34
N TRP A 68 2.94 -1.94 17.33
CA TRP A 68 1.66 -1.51 17.86
C TRP A 68 1.69 -1.24 19.36
N ASP A 69 2.23 -2.17 20.15
CA ASP A 69 2.35 -2.01 21.60
C ASP A 69 3.18 -0.76 21.94
N LEU A 70 4.30 -0.54 21.25
CA LEU A 70 5.14 0.65 21.46
C LEU A 70 4.43 1.94 21.05
N THR A 71 3.66 1.90 19.95
CA THR A 71 2.92 3.07 19.46
C THR A 71 1.80 3.45 20.43
N GLU A 72 1.08 2.48 21.00
CA GLU A 72 0.09 2.73 22.06
C GLU A 72 0.71 3.41 23.29
N ILE A 73 1.89 2.93 23.72
CA ILE A 73 2.61 3.52 24.85
C ILE A 73 3.04 4.96 24.53
N ILE A 74 3.50 5.23 23.31
CA ILE A 74 3.87 6.58 22.87
C ILE A 74 2.66 7.50 22.82
N ILE A 75 1.54 7.07 22.25
CA ILE A 75 0.29 7.86 22.22
C ILE A 75 -0.20 8.15 23.65
N TYR A 76 -0.10 7.16 24.54
CA TYR A 76 -0.41 7.34 25.96
C TYR A 76 0.50 8.38 26.62
N ASP A 77 1.82 8.23 26.51
CA ASP A 77 2.78 9.15 27.13
C ASP A 77 2.62 10.56 26.54
N LEU A 78 2.38 10.67 25.24
CA LEU A 78 2.10 11.94 24.55
C LEU A 78 0.86 12.62 25.13
N ASN A 79 -0.26 11.92 25.24
CA ASN A 79 -1.50 12.48 25.80
C ASN A 79 -1.38 12.82 27.28
N VAL A 80 -0.53 12.11 28.04
CA VAL A 80 -0.19 12.51 29.43
C VAL A 80 0.64 13.80 29.46
N LEU A 81 1.49 14.02 28.46
CA LEU A 81 2.32 15.22 28.36
C LEU A 81 1.58 16.44 27.78
N SER A 82 0.59 16.22 26.92
CA SER A 82 -0.15 17.25 26.18
C SER A 82 -1.57 17.48 26.72
N GLU A 83 -1.90 16.99 27.91
CA GLU A 83 -3.24 17.16 28.49
C GLU A 83 -4.38 16.64 27.59
N ARG A 84 -4.15 15.49 26.95
CA ARG A 84 -5.11 14.76 26.09
C ARG A 84 -5.48 15.47 24.78
N GLN A 85 -4.56 16.25 24.22
CA GLN A 85 -4.78 16.95 22.95
C GLN A 85 -4.73 16.05 21.71
N HIS A 86 -4.37 14.76 21.85
CA HIS A 86 -4.09 13.85 20.73
C HIS A 86 -4.81 12.51 20.88
N LEU A 87 -6.07 12.53 21.32
CA LEU A 87 -6.86 11.31 21.50
C LEU A 87 -7.24 10.66 20.16
N GLU A 88 -7.33 11.45 19.10
CA GLU A 88 -7.60 11.01 17.73
C GLU A 88 -6.58 9.99 17.20
N PHE A 89 -5.35 9.99 17.74
CA PHE A 89 -4.32 9.03 17.34
C PHE A 89 -4.67 7.59 17.72
N TYR A 90 -5.53 7.37 18.72
CA TYR A 90 -6.02 6.02 19.03
C TYR A 90 -6.89 5.47 17.90
N GLU A 91 -7.81 6.28 17.36
CA GLU A 91 -8.68 5.86 16.26
C GLU A 91 -7.88 5.60 14.99
N GLN A 92 -6.90 6.47 14.69
CA GLN A 92 -5.99 6.29 13.56
C GLN A 92 -5.14 5.02 13.71
N LEU A 93 -4.60 4.76 14.91
CA LEU A 93 -3.84 3.55 15.18
C LEU A 93 -4.70 2.28 15.00
N ASP A 94 -5.93 2.30 15.49
CA ASP A 94 -6.85 1.17 15.34
C ASP A 94 -7.24 0.94 13.87
N GLN A 95 -7.38 2.00 13.08
CA GLN A 95 -7.54 1.90 11.62
C GLN A 95 -6.33 1.21 10.97
N PHE A 96 -5.11 1.68 11.26
CA PHE A 96 -3.88 1.08 10.70
C PHE A 96 -3.70 -0.39 11.11
N LYS A 97 -4.03 -0.74 12.35
CA LYS A 97 -4.02 -2.13 12.82
C LYS A 97 -4.96 -3.02 12.02
N ARG A 98 -6.18 -2.55 11.74
CA ARG A 98 -7.17 -3.29 10.93
C ARG A 98 -6.66 -3.49 9.51
N GLU A 99 -6.25 -2.41 8.83
CA GLU A 99 -5.72 -2.45 7.46
C GLU A 99 -4.54 -3.43 7.36
N THR A 100 -3.60 -3.35 8.31
CA THR A 100 -2.42 -4.23 8.33
C THR A 100 -2.81 -5.69 8.58
N LYS A 101 -3.76 -5.96 9.49
CA LYS A 101 -4.22 -7.33 9.78
C LYS A 101 -4.87 -7.98 8.56
N GLU A 102 -5.66 -7.22 7.79
CA GLU A 102 -6.26 -7.70 6.55
C GLU A 102 -5.18 -8.04 5.51
N LEU A 103 -4.20 -7.16 5.29
CA LEU A 103 -3.06 -7.43 4.40
C LEU A 103 -2.31 -8.72 4.77
N ILE A 104 -2.11 -8.96 6.07
CA ILE A 104 -1.44 -10.16 6.59
C ILE A 104 -2.30 -11.42 6.42
N SER A 105 -3.62 -11.30 6.51
CA SER A 105 -4.55 -12.43 6.49
C SER A 105 -4.55 -13.19 5.16
N GLY A 106 -4.00 -12.60 4.09
CA GLY A 106 -4.00 -13.19 2.74
C GLY A 106 -5.29 -12.93 1.97
N ARG A 107 -6.22 -12.17 2.57
CA ARG A 107 -7.19 -11.37 1.81
C ARG A 107 -6.55 -10.00 1.64
N PRO A 108 -5.83 -9.73 0.53
CA PRO A 108 -5.50 -8.36 0.22
C PRO A 108 -6.82 -7.64 0.00
N VAL A 109 -7.36 -7.09 1.09
CA VAL A 109 -8.27 -5.97 1.03
C VAL A 109 -7.38 -4.84 0.55
N PHE A 110 -7.15 -4.77 -0.76
CA PHE A 110 -7.11 -3.45 -1.38
C PHE A 110 -8.52 -2.90 -1.16
N SER A 111 -8.75 -2.36 0.04
CA SER A 111 -10.00 -1.73 0.43
C SER A 111 -10.23 -0.62 -0.57
N GLN A 112 -11.10 -0.86 -1.55
CA GLN A 112 -11.56 0.14 -2.50
C GLN A 112 -10.40 0.95 -3.09
N GLY A 113 -9.35 0.28 -3.57
CA GLY A 113 -8.30 0.95 -4.33
C GLY A 113 -8.86 1.45 -5.66
N GLU A 114 -8.48 2.66 -6.07
CA GLU A 114 -8.74 3.18 -7.41
C GLU A 114 -8.32 2.11 -8.44
N MET A 115 -9.27 1.60 -9.23
CA MET A 115 -8.99 0.54 -10.20
C MET A 115 -8.11 1.05 -11.34
N VAL A 116 -8.34 2.31 -11.71
CA VAL A 116 -7.57 3.04 -12.69
C VAL A 116 -7.00 4.31 -12.05
N ILE A 117 -5.69 4.49 -12.12
CA ILE A 117 -5.01 5.65 -11.55
C ILE A 117 -4.30 6.42 -12.67
N PRO A 118 -4.79 7.63 -13.02
CA PRO A 118 -4.07 8.54 -13.90
C PRO A 118 -2.72 8.95 -13.31
N PHE A 119 -1.69 9.07 -14.15
CA PHE A 119 -0.35 9.48 -13.69
C PHE A 119 -0.33 10.88 -13.06
N SER A 120 -1.20 11.78 -13.54
CA SER A 120 -1.41 13.10 -12.95
C SER A 120 -1.89 13.04 -11.48
N ALA A 121 -2.74 12.06 -11.15
CA ALA A 121 -3.22 11.82 -9.80
C ALA A 121 -2.18 11.05 -8.95
N ALA A 122 -1.53 10.04 -9.55
CA ALA A 122 -0.51 9.23 -8.89
C ALA A 122 0.73 10.05 -8.47
N ALA A 123 1.10 11.04 -9.29
CA ALA A 123 2.24 11.93 -9.05
C ALA A 123 2.18 12.67 -7.71
N ASN A 124 1.00 12.80 -7.08
CA ASN A 124 0.85 13.46 -5.77
C ASN A 124 0.69 12.46 -4.61
N LYS A 125 0.63 11.16 -4.89
CA LYS A 125 0.31 10.11 -3.90
C LYS A 125 1.47 9.11 -3.79
N LYS A 126 2.46 9.42 -2.95
CA LYS A 126 3.71 8.64 -2.78
C LYS A 126 3.49 7.15 -2.43
N PHE A 127 2.41 6.82 -1.72
CA PHE A 127 2.06 5.44 -1.39
C PHE A 127 1.62 4.66 -2.63
N LEU A 128 0.79 5.25 -3.50
CA LEU A 128 0.26 4.57 -4.69
C LEU A 128 1.36 4.22 -5.69
N ILE A 129 2.38 5.06 -5.83
CA ILE A 129 3.53 4.84 -6.73
C ILE A 129 4.17 3.46 -6.52
N LEU A 130 4.31 3.00 -5.26
CA LEU A 130 4.91 1.71 -4.93
C LEU A 130 4.04 0.51 -5.37
N HIS A 131 2.77 0.74 -5.68
CA HIS A 131 1.80 -0.26 -6.09
C HIS A 131 1.52 -0.28 -7.60
N LEU A 132 2.16 0.59 -8.39
CA LEU A 132 1.97 0.66 -9.85
C LEU A 132 2.95 -0.18 -10.67
N GLY A 133 3.79 -0.98 -10.01
CA GLY A 133 4.91 -1.69 -10.65
C GLY A 133 6.18 -0.85 -10.68
N SER A 134 7.34 -1.51 -10.77
CA SER A 134 8.67 -0.87 -10.61
C SER A 134 8.96 0.23 -11.65
N GLU A 135 8.52 0.06 -12.89
CA GLU A 135 8.77 1.00 -13.99
C GLU A 135 7.89 2.26 -13.88
N ASN A 136 6.58 2.08 -13.73
CA ASN A 136 5.66 3.20 -13.46
C ASN A 136 6.05 3.93 -12.17
N ALA A 137 6.48 3.20 -11.14
CA ALA A 137 6.99 3.78 -9.91
C ALA A 137 8.21 4.66 -10.16
N ALA A 138 9.17 4.19 -10.96
CA ALA A 138 10.37 4.94 -11.31
C ALA A 138 10.05 6.21 -12.10
N LEU A 139 9.16 6.13 -13.11
CA LEU A 139 8.72 7.27 -13.91
C LEU A 139 8.08 8.36 -13.04
N LEU A 140 7.13 7.97 -12.18
CA LEU A 140 6.45 8.90 -11.27
C LEU A 140 7.39 9.47 -10.22
N ALA A 141 8.34 8.66 -9.71
CA ALA A 141 9.33 9.13 -8.76
C ALA A 141 10.30 10.16 -9.37
N ILE A 142 10.68 10.00 -10.64
CA ILE A 142 11.50 10.98 -11.38
C ILE A 142 10.74 12.29 -11.54
N HIS A 143 9.46 12.24 -11.94
CA HIS A 143 8.61 13.43 -12.00
C HIS A 143 8.54 14.16 -10.66
N GLN A 144 8.26 13.44 -9.57
CA GLN A 144 8.18 14.02 -8.23
C GLN A 144 9.47 14.67 -7.75
N ARG A 145 10.62 14.04 -8.03
CA ARG A 145 11.92 14.48 -7.48
C ARG A 145 12.58 15.54 -8.33
N LEU A 146 12.42 15.48 -9.64
CA LEU A 146 13.17 16.30 -10.60
C LEU A 146 12.28 17.25 -11.40
N GLY A 147 10.95 17.19 -11.26
CA GLY A 147 10.02 18.04 -12.00
C GLY A 147 9.98 17.76 -13.51
N VAL A 148 10.48 16.60 -13.94
CA VAL A 148 10.52 16.19 -15.36
C VAL A 148 9.11 15.89 -15.84
N LEU A 149 8.68 16.49 -16.95
CA LEU A 149 7.39 16.17 -17.57
C LEU A 149 7.34 14.69 -17.95
N ILE A 150 6.25 14.02 -17.56
CA ILE A 150 5.97 12.63 -17.93
C ILE A 150 4.85 12.57 -18.96
N PRO A 151 4.82 11.55 -19.82
CA PRO A 151 3.71 11.33 -20.73
C PRO A 151 2.38 11.21 -19.97
N GLU A 152 1.29 11.67 -20.61
CA GLU A 152 -0.05 11.34 -20.14
C GLU A 152 -0.24 9.82 -20.18
N GLY A 153 -0.88 9.28 -19.14
CA GLY A 153 -0.98 7.85 -18.96
C GLY A 153 -1.68 7.49 -17.67
N PHE A 154 -1.86 6.20 -17.46
CA PHE A 154 -2.53 5.66 -16.29
C PHE A 154 -2.08 4.24 -16.01
N ALA A 155 -2.34 3.77 -14.79
CA ALA A 155 -2.10 2.40 -14.39
C ALA A 155 -3.43 1.71 -14.04
N ILE A 156 -3.59 0.48 -14.56
CA ILE A 156 -4.64 -0.44 -14.11
C ILE A 156 -4.07 -1.22 -12.92
N THR A 157 -4.73 -1.13 -11.78
CA THR A 157 -4.16 -1.62 -10.51
C THR A 157 -4.45 -3.09 -10.26
N TYR A 158 -3.80 -3.66 -9.24
CA TYR A 158 -4.13 -5.00 -8.77
C TYR A 158 -5.59 -5.11 -8.29
N SER A 159 -6.19 -4.03 -7.79
CA SER A 159 -7.61 -4.00 -7.40
C SER A 159 -8.53 -4.28 -8.59
N ALA A 160 -8.21 -3.72 -9.76
CA ALA A 160 -8.94 -4.01 -11.00
C ALA A 160 -8.83 -5.50 -11.38
N TYR A 161 -7.63 -6.08 -11.26
CA TYR A 161 -7.42 -7.51 -11.47
C TYR A 161 -8.26 -8.36 -10.50
N GLN A 162 -8.24 -8.04 -9.20
CA GLN A 162 -9.05 -8.75 -8.20
C GLN A 162 -10.54 -8.71 -8.54
N GLN A 163 -11.06 -7.55 -8.94
CA GLN A 163 -12.47 -7.41 -9.28
C GLN A 163 -12.84 -8.26 -10.51
N ILE A 164 -11.94 -8.42 -11.49
CA ILE A 164 -12.13 -9.36 -12.60
C ILE A 164 -12.19 -10.80 -12.07
N ILE A 165 -11.24 -11.21 -11.22
CA ILE A 165 -11.22 -12.57 -10.66
C ILE A 165 -12.50 -12.87 -9.86
N GLU A 166 -12.92 -11.95 -9.01
CA GLU A 166 -14.10 -12.12 -8.15
C GLU A 166 -15.41 -12.14 -8.94
N SER A 167 -15.60 -11.18 -9.85
CA SER A 167 -16.81 -11.09 -10.68
C SER A 167 -16.99 -12.30 -11.61
N ASN A 168 -15.88 -12.91 -12.04
CA ASN A 168 -15.88 -14.12 -12.87
C ASN A 168 -15.83 -15.41 -12.04
N ARG A 169 -15.87 -15.33 -10.70
CA ARG A 169 -15.80 -16.49 -9.78
C ARG A 169 -14.58 -17.38 -10.03
N LEU A 170 -13.44 -16.77 -10.34
CA LEU A 170 -12.21 -17.48 -10.68
C LEU A 170 -11.34 -17.80 -9.47
N SER A 171 -11.59 -17.21 -8.30
CA SER A 171 -10.78 -17.38 -7.09
C SER A 171 -10.59 -18.86 -6.70
N GLU A 172 -11.68 -19.63 -6.69
CA GLU A 172 -11.63 -21.06 -6.34
C GLU A 172 -10.91 -21.90 -7.40
N VAL A 173 -11.07 -21.54 -8.67
CA VAL A 173 -10.40 -22.22 -9.79
C VAL A 173 -8.89 -21.99 -9.73
N ILE A 174 -8.48 -20.74 -9.48
CA ILE A 174 -7.07 -20.38 -9.29
C ILE A 174 -6.50 -21.16 -8.11
N GLN A 175 -7.18 -21.17 -6.96
CA GLN A 175 -6.69 -21.86 -5.78
C GLN A 175 -6.53 -23.37 -6.02
N SER A 176 -7.52 -24.02 -6.65
CA SER A 176 -7.47 -25.43 -7.02
C SER A 176 -6.30 -25.74 -7.95
N ALA A 177 -6.09 -24.93 -9.00
CA ALA A 177 -5.00 -25.12 -9.95
C ALA A 177 -3.63 -24.95 -9.28
N VAL A 178 -3.46 -23.92 -8.44
CA VAL A 178 -2.22 -23.66 -7.68
C VAL A 178 -1.94 -24.80 -6.69
N ASP A 179 -2.93 -25.26 -5.95
CA ASP A 179 -2.77 -26.33 -4.96
C ASP A 179 -2.33 -27.65 -5.63
N LYS A 180 -2.92 -27.98 -6.78
CA LYS A 180 -2.55 -29.17 -7.56
C LYS A 180 -1.15 -29.05 -8.14
N PHE A 181 -0.80 -27.88 -8.68
CA PHE A 181 0.54 -27.61 -9.17
C PHE A 181 1.60 -27.77 -8.07
N GLN A 182 1.37 -27.20 -6.88
CA GLN A 182 2.28 -27.32 -5.74
C GLN A 182 2.46 -28.76 -5.24
N LYS A 183 1.43 -29.61 -5.41
CA LYS A 183 1.47 -31.02 -5.02
C LYS A 183 2.04 -31.95 -6.10
N ASN A 184 2.53 -31.41 -7.22
CA ASN A 184 2.95 -32.18 -8.40
C ASN A 184 1.88 -33.18 -8.85
N ASP A 185 0.60 -32.78 -8.80
CA ASP A 185 -0.52 -33.61 -9.22
C ASP A 185 -0.47 -33.83 -10.75
N PRO A 186 -0.63 -35.08 -11.25
CA PRO A 186 -0.69 -35.35 -12.69
C PRO A 186 -1.74 -34.54 -13.46
N LEU A 187 -2.80 -34.08 -12.79
CA LEU A 187 -3.86 -33.25 -13.37
C LEU A 187 -3.56 -31.74 -13.32
N ALA A 188 -2.46 -31.32 -12.71
CA ALA A 188 -2.10 -29.90 -12.58
C ALA A 188 -2.05 -29.18 -13.94
N THR A 189 -1.46 -29.81 -14.96
CA THR A 189 -1.39 -29.23 -16.31
C THR A 189 -2.78 -28.99 -16.90
N GLN A 190 -3.72 -29.93 -16.73
CA GLN A 190 -5.07 -29.79 -17.25
C GLN A 190 -5.86 -28.67 -16.55
N GLU A 191 -5.69 -28.53 -15.24
CA GLU A 191 -6.31 -27.47 -14.44
C GLU A 191 -5.74 -26.10 -14.80
N LEU A 192 -4.43 -26.00 -15.04
CA LEU A 192 -3.79 -24.77 -15.51
C LEU A 192 -4.31 -24.37 -16.90
N LEU A 193 -4.45 -25.31 -17.84
CA LEU A 193 -5.05 -25.03 -19.15
C LEU A 193 -6.50 -24.56 -19.03
N THR A 194 -7.29 -25.22 -18.17
CA THR A 194 -8.69 -24.82 -17.90
C THR A 194 -8.76 -23.42 -17.30
N LEU A 195 -7.85 -23.09 -16.38
CA LEU A 195 -7.73 -21.77 -15.79
C LEU A 195 -7.37 -20.72 -16.86
N GLN A 196 -6.43 -21.02 -17.75
CA GLN A 196 -6.06 -20.14 -18.86
C GLN A 196 -7.25 -19.84 -19.79
N GLU A 197 -8.05 -20.85 -20.14
CA GLU A 197 -9.27 -20.66 -20.94
C GLU A 197 -10.32 -19.79 -20.23
N LYS A 198 -10.51 -20.01 -18.93
CA LYS A 198 -11.42 -19.20 -18.12
C LYS A 198 -10.95 -17.75 -17.95
N LEU A 199 -9.64 -17.53 -17.78
CA LEU A 199 -9.06 -16.18 -17.77
C LEU A 199 -9.20 -15.49 -19.13
N ARG A 200 -8.99 -16.23 -20.24
CA ARG A 200 -9.22 -15.70 -21.60
C ARG A 200 -10.66 -15.34 -21.88
N SER A 201 -11.61 -16.00 -21.23
CA SER A 201 -13.05 -15.72 -21.40
C SER A 201 -13.62 -14.82 -20.30
N ALA A 202 -12.77 -14.32 -19.39
CA ALA A 202 -13.20 -13.47 -18.29
C ALA A 202 -13.79 -12.15 -18.79
N VAL A 203 -14.95 -11.80 -18.24
CA VAL A 203 -15.64 -10.54 -18.50
C VAL A 203 -15.00 -9.44 -17.67
N ILE A 204 -14.56 -8.37 -18.34
CA ILE A 204 -14.11 -7.15 -17.66
C ILE A 204 -15.36 -6.43 -17.12
N PRO A 205 -15.47 -6.20 -15.79
CA PRO A 205 -16.60 -5.50 -15.16
C PRO A 205 -16.92 -4.16 -15.81
N SER A 206 -18.21 -3.80 -15.89
CA SER A 206 -18.65 -2.54 -16.50
C SER A 206 -18.11 -1.31 -15.79
N GLU A 207 -17.93 -1.40 -14.47
CA GLU A 207 -17.35 -0.33 -13.65
C GLU A 207 -15.89 -0.05 -14.05
N LEU A 208 -15.06 -1.09 -14.12
CA LEU A 208 -13.68 -1.00 -14.60
C LEU A 208 -13.61 -0.47 -16.04
N ARG A 209 -14.48 -0.94 -16.93
CA ARG A 209 -14.57 -0.40 -18.29
C ARG A 209 -14.88 1.09 -18.29
N GLY A 210 -15.82 1.51 -17.44
CA GLY A 210 -16.20 2.92 -17.28
C GLY A 210 -15.02 3.79 -16.84
N GLU A 211 -14.28 3.37 -15.81
CA GLU A 211 -13.10 4.10 -15.34
C GLU A 211 -12.01 4.19 -16.41
N ILE A 212 -11.73 3.10 -17.13
CA ILE A 212 -10.75 3.10 -18.23
C ILE A 212 -11.21 4.07 -19.33
N HIS A 213 -12.48 3.99 -19.75
CA HIS A 213 -13.01 4.89 -20.78
C HIS A 213 -12.96 6.35 -20.36
N GLN A 214 -13.24 6.66 -19.10
CA GLN A 214 -13.15 8.03 -18.59
C GLN A 214 -11.72 8.56 -18.72
N VAL A 215 -10.72 7.80 -18.27
CA VAL A 215 -9.32 8.24 -18.36
C VAL A 215 -8.84 8.33 -19.80
N LEU A 216 -9.29 7.42 -20.68
CA LEU A 216 -9.02 7.52 -22.11
C LEU A 216 -9.59 8.80 -22.72
N ASN A 217 -10.82 9.17 -22.34
CA ASN A 217 -11.43 10.43 -22.79
C ASN A 217 -10.63 11.64 -22.30
N ASP A 218 -10.23 11.66 -21.02
CA ASP A 218 -9.43 12.74 -20.45
C ASP A 218 -8.08 12.91 -21.17
N ILE A 219 -7.42 11.81 -21.55
CA ILE A 219 -6.17 11.84 -22.33
C ILE A 219 -6.45 12.35 -23.75
N THR A 220 -7.53 11.87 -24.36
CA THR A 220 -7.95 12.27 -25.71
C THR A 220 -8.26 13.76 -25.79
N GLU A 221 -8.90 14.34 -24.78
CA GLU A 221 -9.16 15.78 -24.70
C GLU A 221 -7.87 16.62 -24.62
N LYS A 222 -6.81 16.08 -24.00
CA LYS A 222 -5.53 16.78 -23.85
C LYS A 222 -4.60 16.63 -25.05
N VAL A 223 -4.55 15.44 -25.63
CA VAL A 223 -3.54 15.04 -26.63
C VAL A 223 -4.13 14.94 -28.04
N GLY A 224 -5.45 14.89 -28.17
CA GLY A 224 -6.18 14.63 -29.42
C GLY A 224 -6.45 13.15 -29.63
N ASN A 225 -7.08 12.78 -30.76
CA ASN A 225 -7.49 11.40 -31.04
C ASN A 225 -6.38 10.55 -31.71
N ASP A 226 -5.28 11.16 -32.13
CA ASP A 226 -4.22 10.48 -32.90
C ASP A 226 -3.02 10.19 -32.01
N PHE A 227 -3.20 9.28 -31.06
CA PHE A 227 -2.15 8.85 -30.16
C PHE A 227 -2.11 7.33 -30.02
N LEU A 228 -0.92 6.85 -29.69
CA LEU A 228 -0.65 5.44 -29.46
C LEU A 228 -0.16 5.25 -28.03
N PHE A 229 -0.57 4.15 -27.43
CA PHE A 229 -0.09 3.74 -26.13
C PHE A 229 1.16 2.86 -26.22
N THR A 230 2.00 3.02 -25.22
CA THR A 230 2.90 1.97 -24.74
C THR A 230 2.28 1.39 -23.48
N ILE A 231 2.12 0.07 -23.45
CA ILE A 231 1.53 -0.64 -22.31
C ILE A 231 2.60 -1.55 -21.72
N ASP A 232 2.88 -1.34 -20.44
CA ASP A 232 3.77 -2.17 -19.64
C ASP A 232 2.94 -3.10 -18.75
N PHE A 233 3.05 -4.41 -19.01
CA PHE A 233 2.43 -5.43 -18.18
C PHE A 233 3.46 -5.96 -17.21
N SER A 234 3.28 -5.67 -15.92
CA SER A 234 4.14 -6.17 -14.85
C SER A 234 3.39 -7.14 -13.95
N ILE A 235 3.90 -8.37 -13.85
CA ILE A 235 3.44 -9.38 -12.90
C ILE A 235 4.52 -9.57 -11.86
N ARG A 236 4.21 -9.28 -10.60
CA ARG A 236 5.11 -9.55 -9.48
C ARG A 236 4.94 -11.00 -9.02
N GLY A 237 5.88 -11.86 -9.40
CA GLY A 237 5.97 -13.21 -8.88
C GLY A 237 6.57 -13.24 -7.47
N LYS A 238 6.00 -14.07 -6.60
CA LYS A 238 6.68 -14.46 -5.36
C LYS A 238 7.64 -15.60 -5.71
N SER A 239 8.96 -15.38 -5.56
CA SER A 239 9.91 -16.48 -5.74
C SER A 239 9.62 -17.61 -4.74
N LEU A 240 9.52 -18.84 -5.23
CA LEU A 240 9.41 -20.04 -4.40
C LEU A 240 10.74 -20.39 -3.73
N THR A 241 11.86 -19.87 -4.24
CA THR A 241 13.19 -19.99 -3.66
C THR A 241 13.55 -18.71 -2.91
N SER A 242 13.93 -18.85 -1.64
CA SER A 242 14.20 -17.73 -0.71
C SER A 242 15.39 -16.84 -1.10
N LYS A 243 16.09 -17.11 -2.21
CA LYS A 243 17.30 -16.40 -2.62
C LYS A 243 17.11 -15.42 -3.77
N ASP A 244 16.01 -15.52 -4.52
CA ASP A 244 15.75 -14.60 -5.62
C ASP A 244 14.77 -13.53 -5.17
N ARG A 245 15.17 -12.26 -5.32
CA ARG A 245 14.24 -11.13 -5.31
C ARG A 245 13.09 -11.50 -6.25
N GLY A 246 11.85 -11.27 -5.82
CA GLY A 246 10.66 -11.61 -6.63
C GLY A 246 10.89 -11.28 -8.10
N ILE A 247 10.67 -12.26 -8.96
CA ILE A 247 10.86 -12.06 -10.40
C ILE A 247 9.66 -11.24 -10.85
N ASP A 248 9.90 -9.95 -11.07
CA ASP A 248 8.94 -9.08 -11.75
C ASP A 248 9.05 -9.44 -13.25
N PHE A 249 8.04 -10.12 -13.78
CA PHE A 249 7.92 -10.33 -15.22
C PHE A 249 7.32 -9.06 -15.82
N THR A 250 8.10 -8.36 -16.65
CA THR A 250 7.61 -7.18 -17.39
C THR A 250 7.60 -7.45 -18.88
N GLN A 251 6.50 -7.11 -19.53
CA GLN A 251 6.37 -7.11 -20.98
C GLN A 251 5.82 -5.77 -21.47
N THR A 252 6.61 -5.09 -22.30
CA THR A 252 6.25 -3.83 -22.94
C THR A 252 5.71 -4.05 -24.34
N ILE A 253 4.61 -3.39 -24.68
CA ILE A 253 4.02 -3.38 -26.02
C ILE A 253 3.81 -1.94 -26.44
N THR A 254 4.41 -1.55 -27.56
CA THR A 254 4.33 -0.19 -28.09
C THR A 254 3.34 -0.12 -29.24
N ASN A 255 2.97 1.11 -29.62
CA ASN A 255 2.11 1.40 -30.77
C ASN A 255 0.71 0.79 -30.69
N VAL A 256 0.12 0.79 -29.48
CA VAL A 256 -1.21 0.24 -29.24
C VAL A 256 -2.27 1.31 -29.44
N GLN A 257 -3.22 1.05 -30.34
CA GLN A 257 -4.42 1.87 -30.53
C GLN A 257 -5.35 1.74 -29.31
N PRO A 258 -5.99 2.83 -28.82
CA PRO A 258 -6.87 2.80 -27.65
C PRO A 258 -7.97 1.72 -27.71
N GLU A 259 -8.50 1.44 -28.89
CA GLU A 259 -9.56 0.45 -29.12
C GLU A 259 -9.08 -0.99 -28.84
N ARG A 260 -7.78 -1.26 -28.98
CA ARG A 260 -7.19 -2.58 -28.75
C ARG A 260 -6.87 -2.84 -27.28
N LEU A 261 -7.00 -1.83 -26.41
CA LEU A 261 -6.57 -1.92 -25.01
C LEU A 261 -7.25 -3.07 -24.26
N PHE A 262 -8.57 -3.23 -24.38
CA PHE A 262 -9.31 -4.28 -23.68
C PHE A 262 -8.99 -5.68 -24.17
N ASP A 263 -8.81 -5.86 -25.47
CA ASP A 263 -8.44 -7.16 -26.05
C ASP A 263 -7.03 -7.55 -25.63
N LEU A 264 -6.11 -6.59 -25.68
CA LEU A 264 -4.73 -6.81 -25.29
C LEU A 264 -4.60 -7.06 -23.78
N TYR A 265 -5.37 -6.36 -22.95
CA TYR A 265 -5.45 -6.64 -21.52
C TYR A 265 -5.93 -8.07 -21.23
N ARG A 266 -6.96 -8.55 -21.95
CA ARG A 266 -7.49 -9.93 -21.84
C ARG A 266 -6.50 -10.98 -22.33
N GLU A 267 -5.74 -10.71 -23.38
CA GLU A 267 -4.69 -11.61 -23.86
C GLU A 267 -3.56 -11.77 -22.84
N ARG A 268 -3.19 -10.68 -22.15
CA ARG A 268 -2.03 -10.63 -21.26
C ARG A 268 -2.29 -11.12 -19.85
N ILE A 269 -3.52 -11.05 -19.34
CA ILE A 269 -3.88 -11.56 -18.01
C ILE A 269 -3.69 -13.08 -17.86
N VAL A 270 -3.48 -13.79 -18.98
CA VAL A 270 -3.38 -15.26 -19.07
C VAL A 270 -1.93 -15.74 -19.13
N ASN A 271 -1.01 -14.88 -19.55
CA ASN A 271 0.42 -15.20 -19.74
C ASN A 271 1.19 -14.98 -18.44
#